data_AF-A0AAN9UWN1-F1
#
_entry.id   AF-A0AAN9UWN1-F1
#
_cell.length_a   1.000
_cell.length_b   1.000
_cell.length_c   1.000
_cell.angle_alpha   90.00
_cell.angle_beta   90.00
_cell.angle_gamma   90.00
#
_symmetry.space_group_name_H-M   'P 1'
#
loop_
_entity.id
_entity.type
_entity.pdbx_description
1 polymer ?
#
loop_
_entity_poly.entity_id
_entity_poly.type
_entity_poly.pdbx_seq_one_letter_code
_entity_poly.pdbx_strand_id
1 'polypeptide(L)'
;MFRRKWSALPADPAFPSDLKKLGYFINDKDEIRSIENPDYYFKYFISRNERYNERQRFAFNQAIEEEIHTRLTALGLRKILLPLGTTDPRQPHVPIFASRDMGADMDTASRVQDPQGPPSRVVVIFGETAQDLGVIAHRVIGGPGGINQGSMVSVVSALLQQRASATDAQPPGIILANTGQLLWWEPPKHNHLSGQDQDQKQDQDQKQDQVQLQKQEARAMTRVGFDSAPMRSAVHEGVLVDLDVAGGGGKNRVPGNGDIAEHVRYVFETVVPALVPAGAKLDVVAVGDAADAVERYFDWGATWARWRDRIACFANVGGYYPSWEIKCEGFRRFLREVSCPFFLTL
;
A
#
# COMPACT_ATOMS: atom_id res chain seq x y z
N MET A 1 -13.64 -12.80 43.32
CA MET A 1 -13.08 -11.92 42.26
C MET A 1 -13.99 -12.05 41.04
N PHE A 2 -14.66 -10.98 40.61
CA PHE A 2 -15.59 -11.04 39.47
C PHE A 2 -14.79 -11.11 38.15
N ARG A 3 -14.99 -12.16 37.36
CA ARG A 3 -14.39 -12.31 36.03
C ARG A 3 -15.46 -12.03 34.98
N ARG A 4 -15.27 -10.99 34.17
CA ARG A 4 -16.16 -10.70 33.03
C ARG A 4 -16.03 -11.81 31.98
N LYS A 5 -17.16 -12.35 31.51
CA LYS A 5 -17.19 -13.27 30.37
C LYS A 5 -16.94 -12.47 29.08
N TRP A 6 -16.28 -13.06 28.09
CA TRP A 6 -16.05 -12.44 26.78
C TRP A 6 -17.35 -12.01 26.09
N SER A 7 -18.41 -12.81 26.25
CA SER A 7 -19.76 -12.49 25.74
C SER A 7 -20.42 -11.28 26.39
N ALA A 8 -19.92 -10.83 27.55
CA ALA A 8 -20.42 -9.64 28.25
C ALA A 8 -19.65 -8.37 27.87
N LEU A 9 -18.67 -8.45 26.96
CA LEU A 9 -17.96 -7.29 26.44
C LEU A 9 -18.70 -6.74 25.20
N PRO A 10 -18.68 -5.42 24.96
CA PRO A 10 -19.29 -4.84 23.78
C PRO A 10 -18.67 -5.41 22.51
N ALA A 11 -19.51 -5.75 21.54
CA ALA A 11 -19.06 -6.16 20.22
C ALA A 11 -18.26 -5.04 19.55
N ASP A 12 -17.29 -5.41 18.73
CA ASP A 12 -16.52 -4.44 17.96
C ASP A 12 -17.38 -3.83 16.84
N PRO A 13 -17.33 -2.52 16.59
CA PRO A 13 -18.13 -1.89 15.55
C PRO A 13 -17.79 -2.45 14.16
N ALA A 14 -18.83 -2.83 13.42
CA ALA A 14 -18.73 -3.33 12.07
C ALA A 14 -19.28 -2.29 11.09
N PHE A 15 -18.50 -2.01 10.05
CA PHE A 15 -18.87 -1.13 8.96
C PHE A 15 -18.59 -1.85 7.64
N PRO A 16 -19.46 -1.70 6.62
CA PRO A 16 -19.21 -2.27 5.30
C PRO A 16 -18.07 -1.50 4.60
N SER A 17 -17.16 -2.20 3.94
CA SER A 17 -16.09 -1.57 3.15
C SER A 17 -16.57 -1.18 1.74
N ASP A 18 -17.66 -0.41 1.66
CA ASP A 18 -18.29 0.04 0.41
C ASP A 18 -18.78 1.48 0.59
N LEU A 19 -18.36 2.40 -0.29
CA LEU A 19 -18.66 3.83 -0.15
C LEU A 19 -20.17 4.09 -0.07
N LYS A 20 -20.97 3.44 -0.92
CA LYS A 20 -22.42 3.65 -0.98
C LYS A 20 -23.10 3.15 0.30
N LYS A 21 -22.69 1.98 0.80
CA LYS A 21 -23.21 1.44 2.06
C LYS A 21 -22.75 2.24 3.29
N LEU A 22 -21.61 2.93 3.19
CA LEU A 22 -21.15 3.89 4.20
C LEU A 22 -21.87 5.25 4.12
N GLY A 23 -22.75 5.46 3.14
CA GLY A 23 -23.48 6.71 2.97
C GLY A 23 -22.73 7.74 2.12
N TYR A 24 -21.82 7.31 1.24
CA TYR A 24 -21.03 8.19 0.38
C TYR A 24 -21.14 7.81 -1.10
N PHE A 25 -20.88 8.76 -1.98
CA PHE A 25 -20.76 8.53 -3.42
C PHE A 25 -19.64 9.39 -4.00
N ILE A 26 -19.14 9.01 -5.18
CA ILE A 26 -18.18 9.81 -5.94
C ILE A 26 -18.98 10.69 -6.91
N ASN A 27 -18.81 12.00 -6.84
CA ASN A 27 -19.51 12.94 -7.72
C ASN A 27 -18.80 13.10 -9.09
N ASP A 28 -19.33 13.97 -9.94
CA ASP A 28 -18.80 14.32 -11.26
C ASP A 28 -17.42 15.02 -11.22
N LYS A 29 -17.05 15.57 -10.07
CA LYS A 29 -15.75 16.21 -9.79
C LYS A 29 -14.74 15.24 -9.16
N ASP A 30 -15.06 13.96 -9.09
CA ASP A 30 -14.24 12.90 -8.50
C ASP A 30 -14.08 12.99 -6.97
N GLU A 31 -14.91 13.78 -6.30
CA GLU A 31 -14.89 13.97 -4.85
C GLU A 31 -15.83 13.00 -4.16
N ILE A 32 -15.41 12.46 -3.00
CA ILE A 32 -16.25 11.60 -2.17
C ILE A 32 -17.15 12.48 -1.29
N ARG A 33 -18.46 12.43 -1.53
CA ARG A 33 -19.48 13.25 -0.86
C ARG A 33 -20.50 12.41 -0.12
N SER A 34 -21.06 12.96 0.95
CA SER A 34 -22.15 12.30 1.69
C SER A 34 -23.43 12.24 0.84
N ILE A 35 -24.11 11.10 0.87
CA ILE A 35 -25.43 10.90 0.23
C ILE A 35 -26.50 11.72 0.95
N GLU A 36 -26.42 11.85 2.27
CA GLU A 36 -27.40 12.61 3.07
C GLU A 36 -27.32 14.11 2.76
N ASN A 37 -26.11 14.64 2.59
CA ASN A 37 -25.88 16.01 2.19
C ASN A 37 -24.57 16.13 1.39
N PRO A 38 -24.66 16.35 0.05
CA PRO A 38 -23.52 16.41 -0.85
C PRO A 38 -22.48 17.51 -0.55
N ASP A 39 -22.81 18.51 0.27
CA ASP A 39 -21.86 19.56 0.65
C ASP A 39 -20.77 19.06 1.62
N TYR A 40 -21.03 17.95 2.33
CA TYR A 40 -20.10 17.40 3.30
C TYR A 40 -19.22 16.28 2.74
N TYR A 41 -17.95 16.32 3.15
CA TYR A 41 -16.99 15.23 2.98
C TYR A 41 -17.14 14.16 4.07
N PHE A 42 -16.17 13.26 4.15
CA PHE A 42 -16.10 12.22 5.18
C PHE A 42 -16.21 12.78 6.60
N LYS A 43 -17.21 12.30 7.36
CA LYS A 43 -17.43 12.67 8.75
C LYS A 43 -16.77 11.64 9.67
N TYR A 44 -15.57 11.96 10.17
CA TYR A 44 -14.83 11.07 11.08
C TYR A 44 -15.56 10.87 12.43
N PHE A 45 -15.95 11.96 13.08
CA PHE A 45 -16.58 11.93 14.39
C PHE A 45 -18.08 11.62 14.30
N ILE A 46 -18.41 10.33 14.29
CA ILE A 46 -19.80 9.84 14.39
C ILE A 46 -20.18 9.44 15.83
N SER A 47 -19.18 9.20 16.68
CA SER A 47 -19.36 8.81 18.07
C SER A 47 -18.31 9.47 18.96
N ARG A 48 -18.63 9.60 20.26
CA ARG A 48 -17.63 9.96 21.29
C ARG A 48 -16.68 8.81 21.61
N ASN A 49 -17.03 7.59 21.18
CA ASN A 49 -16.15 6.43 21.31
C ASN A 49 -15.23 6.35 20.08
N GLU A 50 -13.95 6.56 20.31
CA GLU A 50 -12.93 6.57 19.26
C GLU A 50 -12.90 5.27 18.45
N ARG A 51 -13.20 4.13 19.07
CA ARG A 51 -13.23 2.85 18.36
C ARG A 51 -14.24 2.84 17.22
N TYR A 52 -15.40 3.49 17.37
CA TYR A 52 -16.39 3.59 16.28
C TYR A 52 -15.87 4.45 15.12
N ASN A 53 -15.24 5.59 15.45
CA ASN A 53 -14.67 6.49 14.45
C ASN A 53 -13.54 5.81 13.66
N GLU A 54 -12.68 5.08 14.35
CA GLU A 54 -11.57 4.32 13.76
C GLU A 54 -12.05 3.15 12.89
N ARG A 55 -13.04 2.39 13.36
CA ARG A 55 -13.63 1.29 12.58
C ARG A 55 -14.33 1.79 11.31
N GLN A 56 -14.99 2.95 11.38
CA GLN A 56 -15.55 3.60 10.20
C GLN A 56 -14.45 4.03 9.23
N ARG A 57 -13.41 4.73 9.72
CA ARG A 57 -12.26 5.16 8.89
C ARG A 57 -11.58 3.98 8.22
N PHE A 58 -11.38 2.88 8.94
CA PHE A 58 -10.83 1.65 8.40
C PHE A 58 -11.64 1.13 7.20
N ALA A 59 -12.97 1.02 7.34
CA ALA A 59 -13.83 0.53 6.26
C ALA A 59 -13.87 1.51 5.08
N PHE A 60 -13.87 2.81 5.37
CA PHE A 60 -13.85 3.87 4.37
C PHE A 60 -12.55 3.89 3.56
N ASN A 61 -11.40 3.78 4.23
CA ASN A 61 -10.09 3.71 3.57
C ASN A 61 -9.96 2.45 2.69
N GLN A 62 -10.48 1.30 3.16
CA GLN A 62 -10.50 0.10 2.35
C GLN A 62 -11.35 0.27 1.07
N ALA A 63 -12.51 0.93 1.17
CA ALA A 63 -13.35 1.21 0.00
C ALA A 63 -12.66 2.16 -0.99
N ILE A 64 -11.91 3.15 -0.49
CA ILE A 64 -11.08 4.05 -1.31
C ILE A 64 -9.97 3.27 -2.01
N GLU A 65 -9.26 2.42 -1.29
CA GLU A 65 -8.16 1.62 -1.82
C GLU A 65 -8.62 0.70 -2.95
N GLU A 66 -9.78 0.05 -2.80
CA GLU A 66 -10.40 -0.78 -3.84
C GLU A 66 -10.68 0.03 -5.13
N GLU A 67 -11.23 1.24 -4.98
CA GLU A 67 -11.51 2.15 -6.10
C GLU A 67 -10.20 2.60 -6.79
N ILE A 68 -9.18 2.98 -6.01
CA ILE A 68 -7.86 3.34 -6.55
C ILE A 68 -7.25 2.17 -7.32
N HIS A 69 -7.27 0.97 -6.75
CA HIS A 69 -6.76 -0.24 -7.39
C HIS A 69 -7.50 -0.57 -8.69
N THR A 70 -8.81 -0.36 -8.72
CA THR A 70 -9.63 -0.51 -9.93
C THR A 70 -9.17 0.45 -11.02
N ARG A 71 -8.97 1.74 -10.69
CA ARG A 71 -8.50 2.76 -11.63
C ARG A 71 -7.07 2.51 -12.12
N LEU A 72 -6.16 2.13 -11.23
CA LEU A 72 -4.78 1.77 -11.60
C LEU A 72 -4.74 0.56 -12.55
N THR A 73 -5.62 -0.42 -12.33
CA THR A 73 -5.77 -1.58 -13.22
C THR A 73 -6.31 -1.18 -14.59
N ALA A 74 -7.27 -0.24 -14.63
CA ALA A 74 -7.79 0.33 -15.88
C ALA A 74 -6.74 1.13 -16.66
N LEU A 75 -5.76 1.73 -15.97
CA LEU A 75 -4.59 2.38 -16.57
C LEU A 75 -3.52 1.40 -17.06
N GLY A 76 -3.78 0.09 -17.05
CA GLY A 76 -2.86 -0.91 -17.59
C GLY A 76 -1.80 -1.42 -16.61
N LEU A 77 -1.89 -1.06 -15.32
CA LEU A 77 -1.09 -1.71 -14.30
C LEU A 77 -1.69 -3.08 -13.94
N ARG A 78 -0.85 -3.96 -13.40
CA ARG A 78 -1.26 -5.22 -12.77
C ARG A 78 -0.76 -5.26 -11.33
N LYS A 79 -1.57 -5.86 -10.46
CA LYS A 79 -1.18 -6.15 -9.09
C LYS A 79 -0.27 -7.38 -9.08
N ILE A 80 0.86 -7.29 -8.38
CA ILE A 80 1.82 -8.40 -8.17
C ILE A 80 1.97 -8.60 -6.67
N LEU A 81 1.95 -9.85 -6.22
CA LEU A 81 2.11 -10.19 -4.82
C LEU A 81 3.59 -10.51 -4.55
N LEU A 82 4.15 -9.90 -3.52
CA LEU A 82 5.50 -10.18 -3.03
C LEU A 82 5.43 -11.06 -1.78
N PRO A 83 6.30 -12.07 -1.61
CA PRO A 83 7.42 -12.43 -2.49
C PRO A 83 6.96 -12.93 -3.86
N LEU A 84 7.76 -12.69 -4.91
CA LEU A 84 7.46 -13.16 -6.26
C LEU A 84 7.21 -14.68 -6.27
N GLY A 85 6.21 -15.11 -7.03
CA GLY A 85 5.71 -16.49 -7.04
C GLY A 85 4.56 -16.74 -6.06
N THR A 86 4.22 -15.79 -5.20
CA THR A 86 3.02 -15.90 -4.36
C THR A 86 1.76 -15.78 -5.22
N THR A 87 0.95 -16.84 -5.24
CA THR A 87 -0.28 -16.92 -6.04
C THR A 87 -1.55 -16.95 -5.19
N ASP A 88 -1.45 -17.35 -3.93
CA ASP A 88 -2.57 -17.37 -2.99
C ASP A 88 -2.60 -16.07 -2.17
N PRO A 89 -3.59 -15.17 -2.37
CA PRO A 89 -3.70 -13.92 -1.62
C PRO A 89 -4.01 -14.13 -0.13
N ARG A 90 -4.29 -15.36 0.32
CA ARG A 90 -4.49 -15.65 1.75
C ARG A 90 -3.17 -15.96 2.47
N GLN A 91 -2.07 -16.10 1.75
CA GLN A 91 -0.73 -16.26 2.32
C GLN A 91 -0.08 -14.89 2.55
N PRO A 92 0.85 -14.76 3.52
CA PRO A 92 1.55 -13.51 3.78
C PRO A 92 2.20 -12.93 2.53
N HIS A 93 1.73 -11.75 2.13
CA HIS A 93 2.24 -11.05 0.96
C HIS A 93 2.13 -9.53 1.09
N VAL A 94 2.93 -8.81 0.31
CA VAL A 94 2.85 -7.36 0.10
C VAL A 94 2.48 -7.10 -1.37
N PRO A 95 1.32 -6.47 -1.67
CA PRO A 95 0.97 -6.17 -3.05
C PRO A 95 1.77 -4.97 -3.56
N ILE A 96 2.17 -5.00 -4.83
CA ILE A 96 2.70 -3.85 -5.59
C ILE A 96 1.91 -3.70 -6.90
N PHE A 97 2.04 -2.55 -7.58
CA PHE A 97 1.60 -2.42 -8.97
C PHE A 97 2.77 -2.29 -9.92
N ALA A 98 2.59 -2.84 -11.12
CA ALA A 98 3.58 -2.76 -12.17
C ALA A 98 2.92 -2.71 -13.56
N SER A 99 3.50 -2.02 -14.53
CA SER A 99 3.03 -2.07 -15.92
C SER A 99 3.03 -3.51 -16.44
N ARG A 100 2.01 -3.88 -17.22
CA ARG A 100 1.89 -5.24 -17.76
C ARG A 100 3.05 -5.61 -18.70
N ASP A 101 3.57 -4.63 -19.44
CA ASP A 101 4.41 -4.89 -20.61
C ASP A 101 5.86 -4.44 -20.42
N MET A 102 6.52 -4.93 -19.37
CA MET A 102 7.92 -4.58 -19.06
C MET A 102 8.97 -5.61 -19.53
N GLY A 103 8.57 -6.69 -20.21
CA GLY A 103 9.46 -7.41 -21.13
C GLY A 103 10.56 -8.33 -20.58
N ALA A 104 10.65 -8.61 -19.28
CA ALA A 104 11.65 -9.58 -18.77
C ALA A 104 11.27 -11.07 -18.99
N ASP A 105 9.98 -11.42 -18.91
CA ASP A 105 9.45 -12.81 -19.04
C ASP A 105 8.44 -12.99 -20.19
N MET A 106 8.35 -12.03 -21.11
CA MET A 106 7.34 -12.10 -22.17
C MET A 106 7.80 -13.02 -23.31
N ASP A 107 7.19 -14.19 -23.44
CA ASP A 107 7.36 -15.05 -24.62
C ASP A 107 7.02 -14.25 -25.88
N THR A 108 7.86 -14.40 -26.91
CA THR A 108 7.77 -13.69 -28.19
C THR A 108 6.39 -13.78 -28.88
N ALA A 109 5.59 -14.79 -28.56
CA ALA A 109 4.22 -14.96 -29.05
C ALA A 109 3.20 -13.95 -28.49
N SER A 110 3.44 -13.38 -27.31
CA SER A 110 2.57 -12.35 -26.71
C SER A 110 2.78 -10.96 -27.30
N ARG A 111 3.82 -10.77 -28.15
CA ARG A 111 4.10 -9.54 -28.91
C ARG A 111 3.03 -9.17 -29.94
N VAL A 112 2.05 -10.05 -30.17
CA VAL A 112 1.02 -9.86 -31.20
C VAL A 112 0.02 -8.76 -30.82
N GLN A 113 -0.06 -8.35 -29.54
CA GLN A 113 -1.05 -7.37 -29.06
C GLN A 113 -0.51 -5.97 -28.77
N ASP A 114 0.81 -5.77 -28.66
CA ASP A 114 1.42 -4.45 -28.51
C ASP A 114 2.57 -4.28 -29.52
N PRO A 115 2.46 -3.34 -30.50
CA PRO A 115 3.50 -3.13 -31.51
C PRO A 115 4.82 -2.59 -30.96
N GLN A 116 4.85 -2.20 -29.68
CA GLN A 116 5.89 -1.34 -29.13
C GLN A 116 6.86 -2.17 -28.27
N GLY A 117 8.17 -1.97 -28.48
CA GLY A 117 9.21 -2.75 -27.81
C GLY A 117 9.25 -2.55 -26.28
N PRO A 118 10.10 -3.29 -25.56
CA PRO A 118 10.25 -3.11 -24.12
C PRO A 118 10.65 -1.67 -23.77
N PRO A 119 10.19 -1.12 -22.64
CA PRO A 119 10.42 0.28 -22.31
C PRO A 119 11.90 0.57 -22.05
N SER A 120 12.41 1.69 -22.59
CA SER A 120 13.79 2.14 -22.33
C SER A 120 13.99 2.72 -20.94
N ARG A 121 12.91 3.13 -20.28
CA ARG A 121 12.89 3.67 -18.91
C ARG A 121 11.77 3.08 -18.07
N VAL A 122 12.05 2.90 -16.78
CA VAL A 122 11.05 2.52 -15.78
C VAL A 122 11.12 3.47 -14.60
N VAL A 123 9.97 4.01 -14.19
CA VAL A 123 9.82 4.80 -12.96
C VAL A 123 9.47 3.86 -11.81
N VAL A 124 10.30 3.83 -10.78
CA VAL A 124 10.07 3.05 -9.55
C VAL A 124 9.71 4.01 -8.43
N ILE A 125 8.47 3.95 -7.96
CA ILE A 125 7.93 4.86 -6.95
C ILE A 125 7.79 4.10 -5.63
N PHE A 126 8.51 4.56 -4.61
CA PHE A 126 8.35 4.16 -3.22
C PHE A 126 7.47 5.20 -2.51
N GLY A 127 6.23 4.83 -2.21
CA GLY A 127 5.27 5.70 -1.53
C GLY A 127 5.65 6.00 -0.08
N GLU A 128 4.78 6.73 0.62
CA GLU A 128 4.95 7.00 2.04
C GLU A 128 4.55 5.79 2.90
N THR A 129 5.28 5.59 3.99
CA THR A 129 5.19 4.42 4.88
C THR A 129 3.92 4.39 5.75
N ALA A 130 3.13 5.46 5.72
CA ALA A 130 1.87 5.58 6.45
C ALA A 130 0.63 5.48 5.53
N GLN A 131 0.80 5.36 4.21
CA GLN A 131 -0.29 5.36 3.24
C GLN A 131 -0.56 3.96 2.67
N ASP A 132 -1.82 3.68 2.32
CA ASP A 132 -2.18 2.46 1.59
C ASP A 132 -1.61 2.49 0.15
N LEU A 133 -1.51 1.33 -0.50
CA LEU A 133 -0.95 1.24 -1.85
C LEU A 133 -1.71 2.12 -2.84
N GLY A 134 -0.98 3.04 -3.48
CA GLY A 134 -1.55 3.97 -4.44
C GLY A 134 -2.17 5.22 -3.82
N VAL A 135 -2.24 5.35 -2.49
CA VAL A 135 -2.64 6.60 -1.82
C VAL A 135 -1.44 7.55 -1.73
N ILE A 136 -1.65 8.83 -2.04
CA ILE A 136 -0.68 9.90 -1.78
C ILE A 136 -1.08 10.64 -0.51
N ALA A 137 -2.35 11.06 -0.42
CA ALA A 137 -2.82 11.83 0.72
C ALA A 137 -4.35 11.72 0.90
N HIS A 138 -4.78 11.08 1.98
CA HIS A 138 -6.21 11.00 2.33
C HIS A 138 -6.89 12.37 2.50
N ARG A 139 -6.14 13.41 2.90
CA ARG A 139 -6.67 14.78 3.01
C ARG A 139 -7.12 15.38 1.67
N VAL A 140 -6.52 14.94 0.56
CA VAL A 140 -6.92 15.35 -0.80
C VAL A 140 -8.05 14.46 -1.30
N ILE A 141 -7.96 13.13 -1.06
CA ILE A 141 -9.01 12.18 -1.42
C ILE A 141 -10.35 12.55 -0.79
N GLY A 142 -10.34 12.87 0.52
CA GLY A 142 -11.50 13.31 1.27
C GLY A 142 -11.79 14.80 1.16
N GLY A 143 -11.23 15.49 0.16
CA GLY A 143 -11.31 16.95 0.00
C GLY A 143 -11.40 17.37 -1.47
N PRO A 144 -11.15 18.67 -1.76
CA PRO A 144 -11.06 19.16 -3.13
C PRO A 144 -9.95 18.44 -3.91
N GLY A 145 -10.27 17.98 -5.12
CA GLY A 145 -9.37 17.21 -5.98
C GLY A 145 -9.66 15.71 -6.00
N GLY A 146 -10.30 15.19 -4.96
CA GLY A 146 -10.90 13.86 -4.98
C GLY A 146 -9.89 12.72 -5.09
N ILE A 147 -10.39 11.55 -5.53
CA ILE A 147 -9.62 10.30 -5.55
C ILE A 147 -8.40 10.41 -6.47
N ASN A 148 -8.55 10.96 -7.68
CA ASN A 148 -7.48 11.03 -8.67
C ASN A 148 -6.30 11.87 -8.19
N GLN A 149 -6.55 13.08 -7.68
CA GLN A 149 -5.47 13.99 -7.26
C GLN A 149 -4.83 13.55 -5.93
N GLY A 150 -5.57 12.83 -5.08
CA GLY A 150 -5.05 12.31 -3.82
C GLY A 150 -4.38 10.94 -3.91
N SER A 151 -4.26 10.36 -5.11
CA SER A 151 -3.73 9.02 -5.35
C SER A 151 -2.74 8.98 -6.53
N MET A 152 -2.06 7.84 -6.66
CA MET A 152 -1.15 7.54 -7.77
C MET A 152 -1.87 7.46 -9.12
N VAL A 153 -3.21 7.50 -9.18
CA VAL A 153 -3.96 7.50 -10.45
C VAL A 153 -3.59 8.70 -11.31
N SER A 154 -3.49 9.89 -10.72
CA SER A 154 -3.07 11.11 -11.44
C SER A 154 -1.61 11.03 -11.91
N VAL A 155 -0.72 10.54 -11.04
CA VAL A 155 0.72 10.39 -11.35
C VAL A 155 0.92 9.40 -12.49
N VAL A 156 0.28 8.23 -12.43
CA VAL A 156 0.34 7.21 -13.49
C VAL A 156 -0.24 7.75 -14.79
N SER A 157 -1.40 8.41 -14.74
CA SER A 157 -2.01 9.03 -15.92
C SER A 157 -1.10 10.06 -16.58
N ALA A 158 -0.40 10.88 -15.76
CA ALA A 158 0.55 11.87 -16.26
C ALA A 158 1.80 11.21 -16.87
N LEU A 159 2.35 10.16 -16.23
CA LEU A 159 3.50 9.42 -16.75
C LEU A 159 3.19 8.72 -18.08
N LEU A 160 1.99 8.19 -18.24
CA LEU A 160 1.53 7.57 -19.49
C LEU A 160 1.42 8.55 -20.67
N GLN A 161 1.40 9.86 -20.40
CA GLN A 161 1.42 10.91 -21.43
C GLN A 161 2.84 11.42 -21.73
N GLN A 162 3.85 10.98 -20.97
CA GLN A 162 5.23 11.34 -21.22
C GLN A 162 5.89 10.38 -22.20
N ARG A 163 7.01 10.82 -22.78
CA ARG A 163 7.95 9.94 -23.48
C ARG A 163 9.06 9.51 -22.52
N ALA A 164 9.53 8.28 -22.64
CA ALA A 164 10.55 7.67 -21.80
C ALA A 164 11.91 8.34 -22.02
N SER A 165 12.24 8.72 -23.25
CA SER A 165 13.46 9.48 -23.52
C SER A 165 13.36 10.31 -24.81
N ALA A 166 14.43 11.05 -25.14
CA ALA A 166 14.50 11.78 -26.42
C ALA A 166 14.44 10.84 -27.63
N THR A 167 14.88 9.59 -27.47
CA THR A 167 14.96 8.56 -28.52
C THR A 167 13.90 7.45 -28.37
N ASP A 168 13.13 7.47 -27.29
CA ASP A 168 12.04 6.54 -27.02
C ASP A 168 10.77 7.33 -26.72
N ALA A 169 9.88 7.37 -27.70
CA ALA A 169 8.63 8.12 -27.62
C ALA A 169 7.57 7.45 -26.71
N GLN A 170 7.80 6.22 -26.26
CA GLN A 170 6.83 5.47 -25.45
C GLN A 170 6.77 5.97 -24.01
N PRO A 171 5.63 5.80 -23.33
CA PRO A 171 5.59 6.06 -21.90
C PRO A 171 6.57 5.15 -21.16
N PRO A 172 7.18 5.63 -20.06
CA PRO A 172 8.01 4.78 -19.23
C PRO A 172 7.18 3.66 -18.60
N GLY A 173 7.80 2.51 -18.34
CA GLY A 173 7.22 1.51 -17.46
C GLY A 173 7.10 2.05 -16.04
N ILE A 174 6.16 1.53 -15.25
CA ILE A 174 5.89 2.04 -13.90
C ILE A 174 5.89 0.88 -12.92
N ILE A 175 6.53 1.06 -11.76
CA ILE A 175 6.42 0.20 -10.59
C ILE A 175 6.02 1.07 -9.41
N LEU A 176 4.91 0.74 -8.75
CA LEU A 176 4.47 1.34 -7.51
C LEU A 176 4.75 0.34 -6.37
N ALA A 177 5.81 0.60 -5.61
CA ALA A 177 6.18 -0.18 -4.43
C ALA A 177 5.29 0.18 -3.24
N ASN A 178 5.11 -0.77 -2.33
CA ASN A 178 4.22 -0.66 -1.19
C ASN A 178 5.00 -0.64 0.12
N THR A 179 5.49 0.54 0.45
CA THR A 179 6.26 0.82 1.67
C THR A 179 5.36 1.04 2.88
N GLY A 180 4.06 1.25 2.68
CA GLY A 180 3.11 1.54 3.75
C GLY A 180 2.48 0.30 4.36
N GLN A 181 2.20 -0.74 3.57
CA GLN A 181 1.48 -1.92 4.03
C GLN A 181 2.42 -3.12 4.24
N LEU A 182 3.27 -3.05 5.27
CA LEU A 182 4.28 -4.06 5.59
C LEU A 182 3.93 -4.92 6.83
N LEU A 183 2.72 -4.78 7.35
CA LEU A 183 2.19 -5.61 8.42
C LEU A 183 1.17 -6.61 7.88
N TRP A 184 1.48 -7.90 7.98
CA TRP A 184 0.52 -8.95 7.64
C TRP A 184 -0.54 -9.07 8.74
N TRP A 185 -1.80 -8.87 8.39
CA TRP A 185 -2.92 -9.03 9.30
C TRP A 185 -3.77 -10.23 8.91
N GLU A 186 -4.04 -11.09 9.88
CA GLU A 186 -5.02 -12.16 9.77
C GLU A 186 -6.26 -11.82 10.60
N PRO A 187 -7.47 -11.93 10.02
CA PRO A 187 -8.71 -11.78 10.76
C PRO A 187 -8.76 -12.70 11.97
N PRO A 188 -9.26 -12.23 13.13
CA PRO A 188 -9.46 -13.09 14.28
C PRO A 188 -10.31 -14.30 13.91
N LYS A 189 -9.76 -15.50 14.07
CA LYS A 189 -10.55 -16.73 13.95
C LYS A 189 -11.62 -16.71 15.04
N HIS A 190 -12.89 -16.77 14.65
CA HIS A 190 -13.98 -17.12 15.56
C HIS A 190 -13.81 -18.59 15.91
N ASN A 191 -12.94 -18.90 16.88
CA ASN A 191 -13.00 -20.22 17.49
C ASN A 191 -14.38 -20.31 18.15
N HIS A 192 -15.18 -21.27 17.68
CA HIS A 192 -16.34 -21.75 18.40
C HIS A 192 -15.94 -21.93 19.88
N LEU A 193 -16.72 -21.30 20.76
CA LEU A 193 -16.85 -21.73 22.14
C LEU A 193 -17.46 -23.15 22.13
N SER A 194 -16.67 -24.16 21.73
CA SER A 194 -17.00 -25.56 21.95
C SER A 194 -16.58 -25.89 23.38
N GLY A 195 -17.51 -25.70 24.32
CA GLY A 195 -17.28 -26.04 25.72
C GLY A 195 -18.31 -25.45 26.68
N GLN A 196 -19.53 -25.99 26.59
CA GLN A 196 -20.53 -26.08 27.66
C GLN A 196 -21.02 -24.76 28.29
N ASP A 197 -22.13 -24.26 27.77
CA ASP A 197 -23.28 -23.80 28.56
C ASP A 197 -24.47 -23.73 27.57
N GLN A 198 -25.25 -24.82 27.54
CA GLN A 198 -26.55 -24.82 26.88
C GLN A 198 -27.50 -24.03 27.77
N ASP A 199 -27.92 -22.86 27.32
CA ASP A 199 -29.26 -22.36 27.62
C ASP A 199 -29.78 -21.58 26.41
N GLN A 200 -30.75 -22.20 25.75
CA GLN A 200 -31.47 -21.65 24.61
C GLN A 200 -32.51 -20.65 25.09
N LYS A 201 -32.47 -19.43 24.54
CA LYS A 201 -33.59 -18.73 23.87
C LYS A 201 -33.31 -17.22 23.80
N GLN A 202 -33.77 -16.59 22.69
CA GLN A 202 -33.70 -15.17 22.33
C GLN A 202 -32.30 -14.80 21.77
N ASP A 203 -32.08 -14.34 20.54
CA ASP A 203 -32.91 -13.63 19.58
C ASP A 203 -32.56 -14.07 18.15
N GLN A 204 -33.56 -14.37 17.32
CA GLN A 204 -33.37 -14.69 15.91
C GLN A 204 -33.08 -13.45 15.04
N ASP A 205 -33.25 -12.24 15.58
CA ASP A 205 -32.94 -11.00 14.87
C ASP A 205 -31.45 -10.62 14.95
N GLN A 206 -30.72 -11.03 15.99
CA GLN A 206 -29.26 -10.83 16.07
C GLN A 206 -28.47 -11.77 15.15
N LYS A 207 -29.09 -12.85 14.65
CA LYS A 207 -28.42 -13.80 13.74
C LYS A 207 -28.26 -13.27 12.33
N GLN A 208 -29.07 -12.30 11.89
CA GLN A 208 -28.88 -11.70 10.57
C GLN A 208 -27.80 -10.59 10.60
N ASP A 209 -27.71 -9.85 11.69
CA ASP A 209 -26.65 -8.83 11.87
C ASP A 209 -25.26 -9.45 12.13
N GLN A 210 -25.19 -10.61 12.80
CA GLN A 210 -23.93 -11.33 13.01
C GLN A 210 -23.41 -12.09 11.78
N VAL A 211 -24.26 -12.37 10.78
CA VAL A 211 -23.89 -13.10 9.55
C VAL A 211 -23.35 -12.14 8.47
N GLN A 212 -23.46 -10.82 8.66
CA GLN A 212 -22.88 -9.81 7.77
C GLN A 212 -21.60 -9.14 8.29
N LEU A 213 -20.87 -9.79 9.20
CA LEU A 213 -19.42 -9.59 9.27
C LEU A 213 -18.85 -10.09 7.94
N GLN A 214 -18.83 -9.20 6.94
CA GLN A 214 -18.23 -9.41 5.63
C GLN A 214 -16.92 -10.15 5.83
N LYS A 215 -16.75 -11.27 5.11
CA LYS A 215 -15.57 -12.13 5.09
C LYS A 215 -14.33 -11.24 4.88
N GLN A 216 -13.77 -10.71 5.97
CA GLN A 216 -12.55 -9.94 5.89
C GLN A 216 -11.44 -10.94 5.61
N GLU A 217 -10.64 -10.65 4.60
CA GLU A 217 -9.56 -11.52 4.18
C GLU A 217 -8.25 -11.05 4.81
N ALA A 218 -7.32 -11.98 4.98
CA ALA A 218 -5.98 -11.66 5.42
C ALA A 218 -5.30 -10.77 4.38
N ARG A 219 -4.58 -9.75 4.84
CA ARG A 219 -3.97 -8.75 3.96
C ARG A 219 -2.83 -8.01 4.62
N ALA A 220 -1.99 -7.39 3.79
CA ALA A 220 -1.02 -6.41 4.22
C ALA A 220 -1.73 -5.12 4.67
N MET A 221 -1.24 -4.48 5.73
CA MET A 221 -1.83 -3.28 6.30
C MET A 221 -0.78 -2.25 6.69
N THR A 222 -1.18 -0.98 6.65
CA THR A 222 -0.44 0.09 7.32
C THR A 222 -0.50 -0.08 8.83
N ARG A 223 0.37 0.62 9.57
CA ARG A 223 0.32 0.62 11.03
C ARG A 223 -1.04 1.09 11.55
N VAL A 224 -1.55 2.19 11.00
CA VAL A 224 -2.86 2.75 11.36
C VAL A 224 -3.99 1.78 11.04
N GLY A 225 -3.93 1.16 9.85
CA GLY A 225 -4.89 0.13 9.46
C GLY A 225 -4.88 -1.07 10.41
N PHE A 226 -3.70 -1.52 10.82
CA PHE A 226 -3.52 -2.65 11.74
C PHE A 226 -4.11 -2.35 13.13
N ASP A 227 -3.82 -1.17 13.70
CA ASP A 227 -4.35 -0.75 15.00
C ASP A 227 -5.89 -0.58 14.97
N SER A 228 -6.43 -0.24 13.80
CA SER A 228 -7.88 -0.04 13.57
C SER A 228 -8.59 -1.31 13.09
N ALA A 229 -7.87 -2.41 12.89
CA ALA A 229 -8.41 -3.66 12.36
C ALA A 229 -9.44 -4.28 13.32
N PRO A 230 -10.44 -5.03 12.82
CA PRO A 230 -11.47 -5.57 13.68
C PRO A 230 -10.92 -6.50 14.75
N MET A 231 -11.52 -6.43 15.92
CA MET A 231 -11.15 -7.17 17.11
C MET A 231 -12.32 -7.99 17.63
N ARG A 232 -12.05 -8.86 18.62
CA ARG A 232 -13.10 -9.67 19.27
C ARG A 232 -14.12 -8.84 20.06
N SER A 233 -13.76 -7.62 20.46
CA SER A 233 -14.59 -6.70 21.22
C SER A 233 -14.09 -5.27 21.02
N ALA A 234 -14.99 -4.28 21.18
CA ALA A 234 -14.65 -2.86 21.14
C ALA A 234 -13.65 -2.42 22.24
N VAL A 235 -13.48 -3.23 23.28
CA VAL A 235 -12.57 -2.97 24.41
C VAL A 235 -11.48 -4.04 24.50
N HIS A 236 -11.22 -4.76 23.41
CA HIS A 236 -10.14 -5.74 23.37
C HIS A 236 -8.78 -5.05 23.55
N GLU A 237 -7.85 -5.71 24.22
CA GLU A 237 -6.45 -5.31 24.20
C GLU A 237 -5.99 -5.41 22.74
N GLY A 238 -5.47 -4.31 22.17
CA GLY A 238 -5.20 -4.16 20.74
C GLY A 238 -4.41 -5.32 20.10
N VAL A 239 -4.39 -5.38 18.77
CA VAL A 239 -3.61 -6.43 18.09
C VAL A 239 -2.12 -6.14 18.28
N LEU A 240 -1.42 -7.03 18.98
CA LEU A 240 0.02 -6.93 19.13
C LEU A 240 0.70 -7.35 17.82
N VAL A 241 1.65 -6.54 17.37
CA VAL A 241 2.56 -6.93 16.29
C VAL A 241 3.59 -7.87 16.90
N ASP A 242 3.66 -9.08 16.37
CA ASP A 242 4.69 -10.05 16.74
C ASP A 242 6.04 -9.57 16.16
N LEU A 243 6.79 -8.82 16.97
CA LEU A 243 8.07 -8.20 16.59
C LEU A 243 9.26 -9.17 16.67
N ASP A 244 9.12 -10.26 17.44
CA ASP A 244 10.26 -11.07 17.87
C ASP A 244 10.12 -12.54 17.45
N VAL A 245 10.65 -12.84 16.27
CA VAL A 245 11.26 -14.14 16.00
C VAL A 245 12.64 -13.87 15.45
N ALA A 246 13.67 -14.21 16.23
CA ALA A 246 15.07 -14.13 15.79
C ALA A 246 15.19 -14.83 14.42
N GLY A 247 15.47 -14.05 13.37
CA GLY A 247 15.45 -14.52 11.98
C GLY A 247 14.40 -13.89 11.06
N GLY A 248 13.68 -12.84 11.49
CA GLY A 248 12.82 -12.03 10.60
C GLY A 248 11.45 -12.64 10.28
N GLY A 249 11.00 -13.63 11.06
CA GLY A 249 9.83 -14.47 10.75
C GLY A 249 8.61 -14.29 11.67
N GLY A 250 8.34 -13.07 12.14
CA GLY A 250 7.11 -12.80 12.91
C GLY A 250 5.85 -13.08 12.11
N LYS A 251 4.75 -13.50 12.77
CA LYS A 251 3.47 -13.83 12.09
C LYS A 251 2.87 -12.65 11.32
N ASN A 252 3.25 -11.43 11.68
CA ASN A 252 2.80 -10.20 11.04
C ASN A 252 3.81 -9.66 10.01
N ARG A 253 4.81 -10.46 9.61
CA ARG A 253 5.86 -10.06 8.67
C ARG A 253 5.82 -10.94 7.43
N VAL A 254 6.09 -10.31 6.29
CA VAL A 254 6.22 -10.99 5.02
C VAL A 254 7.71 -11.19 4.74
N PRO A 255 8.19 -12.42 4.46
CA PRO A 255 9.62 -12.66 4.23
C PRO A 255 10.22 -11.75 3.16
N GLY A 256 11.35 -11.11 3.48
CA GLY A 256 12.04 -10.15 2.61
C GLY A 256 11.29 -8.84 2.38
N ASN A 257 10.14 -8.65 3.02
CA ASN A 257 9.32 -7.44 2.96
C ASN A 257 8.75 -7.13 4.37
N GLY A 258 9.52 -7.43 5.42
CA GLY A 258 9.08 -7.28 6.81
C GLY A 258 9.19 -5.84 7.31
N ASP A 259 10.09 -5.06 6.73
CA ASP A 259 10.26 -3.64 6.97
C ASP A 259 10.62 -2.88 5.68
N ILE A 260 10.74 -1.56 5.78
CA ILE A 260 10.96 -0.66 4.65
C ILE A 260 12.30 -0.96 3.96
N ALA A 261 13.36 -1.25 4.74
CA ALA A 261 14.69 -1.51 4.19
C ALA A 261 14.72 -2.86 3.46
N GLU A 262 14.09 -3.89 4.02
CA GLU A 262 13.89 -5.17 3.36
C GLU A 262 13.07 -5.02 2.08
N HIS A 263 11.96 -4.27 2.10
CA HIS A 263 11.11 -4.07 0.92
C HIS A 263 11.84 -3.31 -0.20
N VAL A 264 12.55 -2.22 0.12
CA VAL A 264 13.38 -1.48 -0.84
C VAL A 264 14.42 -2.41 -1.47
N ARG A 265 15.14 -3.16 -0.63
CA ARG A 265 16.09 -4.17 -1.09
C ARG A 265 15.40 -5.20 -1.98
N TYR A 266 14.28 -5.77 -1.59
CA TYR A 266 13.57 -6.77 -2.36
C TYR A 266 13.15 -6.26 -3.75
N VAL A 267 12.67 -5.01 -3.81
CA VAL A 267 12.31 -4.36 -5.08
C VAL A 267 13.53 -4.26 -6.00
N PHE A 268 14.66 -3.75 -5.52
CA PHE A 268 15.87 -3.66 -6.36
C PHE A 268 16.47 -5.02 -6.67
N GLU A 269 16.60 -5.93 -5.69
CA GLU A 269 17.31 -7.20 -5.85
C GLU A 269 16.51 -8.26 -6.61
N THR A 270 15.17 -8.18 -6.57
CA THR A 270 14.30 -9.27 -7.05
C THR A 270 13.28 -8.76 -8.07
N VAL A 271 12.53 -7.71 -7.74
CA VAL A 271 11.45 -7.21 -8.62
C VAL A 271 12.01 -6.58 -9.89
N VAL A 272 12.98 -5.68 -9.76
CA VAL A 272 13.58 -4.99 -10.92
C VAL A 272 14.25 -5.99 -11.87
N PRO A 273 15.12 -6.92 -11.42
CA PRO A 273 15.70 -7.93 -12.31
C PRO A 273 14.67 -8.85 -12.97
N ALA A 274 13.58 -9.18 -12.27
CA ALA A 274 12.54 -10.07 -12.78
C ALA A 274 11.55 -9.39 -13.73
N LEU A 275 11.33 -8.07 -13.61
CA LEU A 275 10.29 -7.37 -14.35
C LEU A 275 10.82 -6.37 -15.37
N VAL A 276 12.02 -5.81 -15.17
CA VAL A 276 12.53 -4.67 -15.94
C VAL A 276 13.63 -5.14 -16.89
N PRO A 277 13.63 -4.72 -18.18
CA PRO A 277 14.66 -5.11 -19.14
C PRO A 277 16.03 -4.67 -18.62
N ALA A 278 17.06 -5.52 -18.78
CA ALA A 278 18.40 -5.23 -18.25
C ALA A 278 19.00 -3.89 -18.76
N GLY A 279 18.66 -3.50 -19.99
CA GLY A 279 19.11 -2.24 -20.59
C GLY A 279 18.30 -1.00 -20.20
N ALA A 280 17.15 -1.16 -19.56
CA ALA A 280 16.30 -0.02 -19.21
C ALA A 280 16.90 0.77 -18.04
N LYS A 281 16.82 2.11 -18.14
CA LYS A 281 17.20 3.03 -17.06
C LYS A 281 16.07 3.14 -16.02
N LEU A 282 16.44 3.46 -14.79
CA LEU A 282 15.53 3.59 -13.67
C LEU A 282 15.46 5.04 -13.21
N ASP A 283 14.26 5.59 -13.15
CA ASP A 283 13.98 6.85 -12.46
C ASP A 283 13.32 6.50 -11.12
N VAL A 284 13.99 6.81 -10.01
CA VAL A 284 13.53 6.43 -8.67
C VAL A 284 12.87 7.62 -8.01
N VAL A 285 11.65 7.44 -7.50
CA VAL A 285 10.95 8.43 -6.68
C VAL A 285 10.71 7.80 -5.32
N ALA A 286 11.06 8.48 -4.24
CA ALA A 286 10.82 7.99 -2.89
C ALA A 286 10.34 9.11 -1.97
N VAL A 287 9.40 8.80 -1.08
CA VAL A 287 8.71 9.77 -0.22
C VAL A 287 8.91 9.46 1.26
N GLY A 288 9.26 10.48 2.05
CA GLY A 288 9.44 10.38 3.50
C GLY A 288 10.50 9.35 3.88
N ASP A 289 10.21 8.51 4.89
CA ASP A 289 11.11 7.46 5.38
C ASP A 289 11.52 6.43 4.31
N ALA A 290 10.72 6.26 3.24
CA ALA A 290 11.11 5.41 2.13
C ALA A 290 12.31 5.98 1.36
N ALA A 291 12.45 7.30 1.30
CA ALA A 291 13.60 7.95 0.68
C ALA A 291 14.88 7.64 1.47
N ASP A 292 14.83 7.72 2.80
CA ASP A 292 15.94 7.36 3.67
C ASP A 292 16.39 5.91 3.46
N ALA A 293 15.43 4.99 3.31
CA ALA A 293 15.73 3.59 3.04
C ALA A 293 16.38 3.36 1.67
N VAL A 294 15.93 4.08 0.63
CA VAL A 294 16.55 4.05 -0.71
C VAL A 294 17.96 4.64 -0.67
N GLU A 295 18.17 5.74 0.05
CA GLU A 295 19.49 6.35 0.22
C GLU A 295 20.45 5.42 0.94
N ARG A 296 20.03 4.82 2.06
CA ARG A 296 20.84 3.82 2.78
C ARG A 296 21.16 2.60 1.92
N TYR A 297 20.23 2.16 1.07
CA TYR A 297 20.47 1.05 0.16
C TYR A 297 21.58 1.38 -0.86
N PHE A 298 21.54 2.57 -1.46
CA PHE A 298 22.56 3.01 -2.41
C PHE A 298 23.86 3.46 -1.73
N ASP A 299 23.85 3.81 -0.45
CA ASP A 299 25.02 4.21 0.32
C ASP A 299 25.98 3.06 0.72
N TRP A 300 25.96 1.98 -0.05
CA TRP A 300 26.92 0.89 0.06
C TRP A 300 27.64 0.67 -1.26
N GLY A 301 28.97 0.66 -1.22
CA GLY A 301 29.81 0.68 -2.44
C GLY A 301 29.50 -0.41 -3.45
N ALA A 302 29.18 -1.62 -3.00
CA ALA A 302 28.84 -2.73 -3.90
C ALA A 302 27.40 -2.64 -4.45
N THR A 303 26.42 -2.14 -3.68
CA THR A 303 25.09 -1.83 -4.22
C THR A 303 25.20 -0.74 -5.28
N TRP A 304 25.89 0.37 -4.96
CA TRP A 304 26.07 1.47 -5.89
C TRP A 304 26.79 1.05 -7.16
N ALA A 305 27.89 0.29 -7.05
CA ALA A 305 28.63 -0.20 -8.20
C ALA A 305 27.76 -1.00 -9.18
N ARG A 306 26.78 -1.76 -8.67
CA ARG A 306 25.85 -2.52 -9.51
C ARG A 306 24.76 -1.66 -10.15
N TRP A 307 24.26 -0.64 -9.45
CA TRP A 307 23.10 0.14 -9.91
C TRP A 307 23.44 1.46 -10.58
N ARG A 308 24.61 2.04 -10.34
CA ARG A 308 25.00 3.38 -10.82
C ARG A 308 24.78 3.59 -12.31
N ASP A 309 25.00 2.55 -13.11
CA ASP A 309 24.89 2.61 -14.57
C ASP A 309 23.44 2.44 -15.05
N ARG A 310 22.50 2.09 -14.16
CA ARG A 310 21.07 1.97 -14.46
C ARG A 310 20.23 3.10 -13.89
N ILE A 311 20.60 3.69 -12.75
CA ILE A 311 19.85 4.81 -12.17
C ILE A 311 20.10 6.08 -13.01
N ALA A 312 19.03 6.63 -13.59
CA ALA A 312 19.07 7.87 -14.35
C ALA A 312 18.67 9.09 -13.52
N CYS A 313 17.77 8.91 -12.54
CA CYS A 313 17.31 9.97 -11.66
C CYS A 313 16.94 9.40 -10.29
N PHE A 314 17.11 10.22 -9.25
CA PHE A 314 16.52 9.98 -7.94
C PHE A 314 15.85 11.26 -7.45
N ALA A 315 14.52 11.21 -7.30
CA ALA A 315 13.72 12.25 -6.67
C ALA A 315 13.45 11.87 -5.22
N ASN A 316 14.16 12.53 -4.31
CA ASN A 316 13.96 12.41 -2.87
C ASN A 316 12.93 13.45 -2.44
N VAL A 317 11.77 13.00 -1.94
CA VAL A 317 10.66 13.87 -1.50
C VAL A 317 10.51 13.74 0.01
N GLY A 318 11.11 14.67 0.76
CA GLY A 318 10.99 14.71 2.22
C GLY A 318 11.78 13.65 2.99
N GLY A 319 12.83 13.06 2.40
CA GLY A 319 13.82 12.28 3.14
C GLY A 319 14.69 13.16 4.03
N TYR A 320 15.15 12.59 5.14
CA TYR A 320 15.97 13.25 6.16
C TYR A 320 17.37 12.64 6.29
N TYR A 321 17.75 11.69 5.43
CA TYR A 321 19.08 11.09 5.47
C TYR A 321 20.17 12.15 5.26
N PRO A 322 21.01 12.43 6.27
CA PRO A 322 21.91 13.56 6.21
C PRO A 322 23.07 13.31 5.25
N SER A 323 23.34 14.28 4.39
CA SER A 323 24.36 14.16 3.33
C SER A 323 25.78 13.89 3.86
N TRP A 324 26.08 14.27 5.11
CA TRP A 324 27.36 14.00 5.77
C TRP A 324 27.51 12.56 6.29
N GLU A 325 26.42 11.80 6.42
CA GLU A 325 26.48 10.38 6.79
C GLU A 325 26.67 9.45 5.61
N ILE A 326 26.44 9.93 4.39
CA ILE A 326 26.64 9.18 3.15
C ILE A 326 28.10 8.74 3.06
N LYS A 327 28.39 7.44 2.98
CA LYS A 327 29.72 6.84 2.95
C LYS A 327 30.23 6.58 1.53
N CYS A 328 29.33 6.28 0.59
CA CYS A 328 29.67 5.97 -0.79
C CYS A 328 29.94 7.25 -1.60
N GLU A 329 31.21 7.53 -1.89
CA GLU A 329 31.61 8.71 -2.68
C GLU A 329 30.91 8.80 -4.04
N GLY A 330 30.77 7.66 -4.73
CA GLY A 330 30.10 7.60 -6.03
C GLY A 330 28.62 8.03 -5.94
N PHE A 331 27.92 7.54 -4.92
CA PHE A 331 26.53 7.91 -4.69
C PHE A 331 26.40 9.37 -4.23
N ARG A 332 27.29 9.83 -3.33
CA ARG A 332 27.34 11.24 -2.91
C ARG A 332 27.57 12.19 -4.08
N ARG A 333 28.39 11.80 -5.05
CA ARG A 333 28.57 12.56 -6.29
C ARG A 333 27.30 12.58 -7.14
N PHE A 334 26.67 11.42 -7.34
CA PHE A 334 25.41 11.32 -8.07
C PHE A 334 24.30 12.21 -7.49
N LEU A 335 24.14 12.22 -6.16
CA LEU A 335 23.16 13.09 -5.50
C LEU A 335 23.43 14.59 -5.72
N ARG A 336 24.69 14.99 -5.89
CA ARG A 336 25.01 16.41 -6.17
C ARG A 336 24.74 16.80 -7.62
N GLU A 337 24.90 15.87 -8.54
CA GLU A 337 24.91 16.14 -9.97
C GLU A 337 23.58 15.82 -10.66
N VAL A 338 22.80 14.87 -10.12
CA VAL A 338 21.69 14.21 -10.84
C VAL A 338 20.42 14.05 -10.00
N SER A 339 20.50 14.10 -8.66
CA SER A 339 19.27 14.00 -7.86
C SER A 339 18.53 15.34 -7.79
N CYS A 340 17.21 15.26 -7.66
CA CYS A 340 16.34 16.41 -7.44
C CYS A 340 15.71 16.25 -6.05
N PRO A 341 16.31 16.80 -4.99
CA PRO A 341 15.70 16.79 -3.68
C PRO A 341 14.56 17.82 -3.63
N PHE A 342 13.37 17.35 -3.28
CA PHE A 342 12.23 18.20 -2.96
C PHE A 342 12.06 18.23 -1.44
N PHE A 343 12.59 19.29 -0.84
CA PHE A 343 12.33 19.58 0.57
C PHE A 343 11.00 20.32 0.67
N LEU A 344 10.00 19.66 1.26
CA LEU A 344 8.80 20.35 1.72
C LEU A 344 9.16 21.10 3.00
N THR A 345 9.53 22.37 2.89
CA THR A 345 9.42 23.28 4.03
C THR A 345 7.93 23.48 4.30
N LEU A 346 7.41 22.71 5.25
CA LEU A 346 6.04 22.83 5.76
C LEU A 346 5.83 24.17 6.48
#